data_AF-A0A9E4C6P4-F1
#
_entry.id   AF-A0A9E4C6P4-F1
#
_cell.length_a   1.000
_cell.length_b   1.000
_cell.length_c   1.000
_cell.angle_alpha   90.00
_cell.angle_beta   90.00
_cell.angle_gamma   90.00
#
_symmetry.space_group_name_H-M   'P 1'
#
loop_
_entity.id
_entity.type
_entity.pdbx_description
1 polymer ?
#
loop_
_entity_poly.entity_id
_entity_poly.type
_entity_poly.pdbx_seq_one_letter_code
_entity_poly.pdbx_strand_id
1 'polypeptide(L)'
;AGAICLGKTVTTQFATSDPSQTRNPWNLKHSPGGSSSGSAAAVAAGMVPAALGSQTGGSTLRPAAFCGVVGLKPSYGRIPRSGLISVSWILDHVGVITRCAEDAARVLTAIAGADG
;
A
#
# COMPACT_ATOMS: atom_id res chain seq x y z
N ALA A 1 2.99 -14.69 11.92
CA ALA A 1 1.70 -13.97 11.86
C ALA A 1 0.54 -14.76 11.23
N GLY A 2 0.74 -15.90 10.53
CA GLY A 2 -0.37 -16.77 10.11
C GLY A 2 -1.39 -16.17 9.12
N ALA A 3 -1.09 -15.04 8.49
CA ALA A 3 -1.98 -14.38 7.53
C ALA A 3 -2.08 -15.17 6.21
N ILE A 4 -3.23 -15.07 5.54
CA ILE A 4 -3.50 -15.72 4.24
C ILE A 4 -3.30 -14.69 3.12
N CYS A 5 -2.49 -15.04 2.11
CA CYS A 5 -2.31 -14.22 0.92
C CYS A 5 -3.49 -14.45 -0.04
N LEU A 6 -4.44 -13.52 -0.06
CA LEU A 6 -5.64 -13.63 -0.90
C LEU A 6 -5.38 -13.35 -2.39
N GLY A 7 -4.30 -12.64 -2.72
CA GLY A 7 -3.96 -12.33 -4.11
C GLY A 7 -2.99 -11.15 -4.23
N LYS A 8 -2.80 -10.69 -5.47
CA LYS A 8 -1.93 -9.56 -5.80
C LYS A 8 -2.80 -8.39 -6.27
N THR A 9 -2.59 -7.22 -5.69
CA THR A 9 -3.26 -5.98 -6.08
C THR A 9 -2.53 -5.26 -7.20
N VAL A 10 -3.25 -4.46 -7.97
CA VAL A 10 -2.70 -3.68 -9.08
C VAL A 10 -1.74 -2.60 -8.57
N THR A 11 -0.60 -2.45 -9.23
CA THR A 11 0.31 -1.30 -9.15
C THR A 11 0.32 -0.56 -10.48
N THR A 12 0.62 0.75 -10.48
CA THR A 12 1.06 1.42 -11.72
C THR A 12 2.34 0.77 -12.23
N GLN A 13 2.60 0.87 -13.54
CA GLN A 13 3.74 0.21 -14.17
C GLN A 13 5.05 0.62 -13.48
N PHE A 14 5.80 -0.36 -12.96
CA PHE A 14 7.01 -0.14 -12.16
C PHE A 14 6.87 0.91 -11.04
N ALA A 15 5.67 1.04 -10.46
CA ALA A 15 5.34 2.00 -9.43
C ALA A 15 5.56 3.49 -9.82
N THR A 16 5.46 3.82 -11.11
CA THR A 16 5.60 5.19 -11.65
C THR A 16 4.23 5.81 -11.98
N SER A 17 4.17 6.69 -12.98
CA SER A 17 3.05 7.58 -13.25
C SER A 17 1.98 7.02 -14.18
N ASP A 18 2.25 5.90 -14.88
CA ASP A 18 1.28 5.32 -15.81
C ASP A 18 0.02 4.86 -15.06
N PRO A 19 -1.16 5.46 -15.35
CA PRO A 19 -2.35 5.24 -14.54
C PRO A 19 -2.84 3.79 -14.64
N SER A 20 -3.20 3.21 -13.50
CA SER A 20 -3.84 1.91 -13.45
C SER A 20 -5.28 1.97 -13.98
N GLN A 21 -5.81 0.86 -14.47
CA GLN A 21 -7.25 0.71 -14.75
C GLN A 21 -8.12 0.56 -13.49
N THR A 22 -7.53 0.44 -12.29
CA THR A 22 -8.27 0.41 -11.03
C THR A 22 -9.05 1.72 -10.85
N ARG A 23 -10.28 1.62 -10.33
CA ARG A 23 -11.19 2.75 -10.11
C ARG A 23 -11.42 2.97 -8.62
N ASN A 24 -11.70 4.21 -8.23
CA ASN A 24 -11.97 4.56 -6.84
C ASN A 24 -13.31 3.94 -6.37
N PRO A 25 -13.36 3.20 -5.24
CA PRO A 25 -14.60 2.60 -4.73
C PRO A 25 -15.69 3.61 -4.37
N TRP A 26 -15.33 4.84 -4.01
CA TRP A 26 -16.30 5.88 -3.67
C TRP A 26 -16.94 6.54 -4.90
N ASN A 27 -16.23 6.51 -6.04
CA ASN A 27 -16.76 6.99 -7.33
C ASN A 27 -15.97 6.35 -8.48
N LEU A 28 -16.62 5.45 -9.24
CA LEU A 28 -15.98 4.70 -10.31
C LEU A 28 -15.48 5.56 -11.48
N LYS A 29 -15.87 6.85 -11.56
CA LYS A 29 -15.32 7.79 -12.57
C LYS A 29 -14.00 8.43 -12.14
N HIS A 30 -13.49 8.14 -10.94
CA HIS A 30 -12.29 8.74 -10.37
C HIS A 30 -11.16 7.74 -10.17
N SER A 31 -9.93 8.27 -10.13
CA SER A 31 -8.73 7.50 -9.81
C SER A 31 -8.70 7.09 -8.33
N PRO A 32 -8.24 5.87 -8.00
CA PRO A 32 -7.94 5.46 -6.63
C PRO A 32 -6.62 6.05 -6.13
N GLY A 33 -5.90 6.84 -6.95
CA GLY A 33 -4.52 7.24 -6.72
C GLY A 33 -3.53 6.16 -7.15
N GLY A 34 -2.26 6.33 -6.79
CA GLY A 34 -1.19 5.37 -7.13
C GLY A 34 0.14 5.73 -6.48
N SER A 35 1.17 4.89 -6.57
CA SER A 35 1.19 3.66 -7.38
C SER A 35 0.48 2.45 -6.77
N SER A 36 0.22 2.41 -5.44
CA SER A 36 -0.47 1.30 -4.77
C SER A 36 -2.00 1.34 -4.98
N SER A 37 -2.43 1.48 -6.23
CA SER A 37 -3.82 1.73 -6.65
C SER A 37 -4.77 0.61 -6.21
N GLY A 38 -4.41 -0.65 -6.47
CA GLY A 38 -5.22 -1.79 -6.11
C GLY A 38 -5.31 -2.01 -4.61
N SER A 39 -4.22 -1.74 -3.87
CA SER A 39 -4.19 -1.96 -2.41
C SER A 39 -5.13 -1.03 -1.67
N ALA A 40 -5.13 0.27 -2.02
CA ALA A 40 -6.06 1.22 -1.42
C ALA A 40 -7.51 0.94 -1.81
N ALA A 41 -7.76 0.66 -3.10
CA ALA A 41 -9.11 0.35 -3.58
C ALA A 41 -9.67 -0.94 -2.96
N ALA A 42 -8.86 -1.99 -2.81
CA ALA A 42 -9.32 -3.27 -2.25
C ALA A 42 -9.71 -3.15 -0.76
N VAL A 43 -8.93 -2.39 0.03
CA VAL A 43 -9.25 -2.14 1.44
C VAL A 43 -10.50 -1.28 1.57
N ALA A 44 -10.60 -0.21 0.77
CA ALA A 44 -11.75 0.70 0.78
C ALA A 44 -13.05 0.02 0.33
N ALA A 45 -12.98 -0.89 -0.65
CA ALA A 45 -14.11 -1.68 -1.12
C ALA A 45 -14.47 -2.86 -0.17
N GLY A 46 -13.77 -3.02 0.95
CA GLY A 46 -14.04 -4.09 1.91
C GLY A 46 -13.63 -5.49 1.47
N MET A 47 -12.82 -5.63 0.40
CA MET A 47 -12.39 -6.92 -0.13
C MET A 47 -11.37 -7.62 0.78
N VAL A 48 -10.51 -6.84 1.43
CA VAL A 48 -9.48 -7.32 2.37
C VAL A 48 -9.39 -6.40 3.59
N PRO A 49 -9.05 -6.92 4.79
CA PRO A 49 -8.89 -6.09 5.99
C PRO A 49 -7.61 -5.24 5.96
N ALA A 50 -6.57 -5.73 5.27
CA ALA A 50 -5.28 -5.07 5.14
C ALA A 50 -4.67 -5.39 3.77
N ALA A 51 -3.89 -4.45 3.24
CA ALA A 51 -3.08 -4.63 2.05
C ALA A 51 -1.70 -3.98 2.22
N LEU A 52 -0.72 -4.51 1.50
CA LEU A 52 0.61 -3.91 1.41
C LEU A 52 0.69 -3.04 0.16
N GLY A 53 1.54 -2.01 0.23
CA GLY A 53 1.91 -1.16 -0.89
C GLY A 53 3.39 -0.80 -0.82
N SER A 54 3.82 0.11 -1.69
CA SER A 54 5.13 0.74 -1.59
C SER A 54 5.00 2.26 -1.63
N GLN A 55 6.01 2.96 -1.12
CA GLN A 55 6.12 4.40 -1.26
C GLN A 55 7.55 4.84 -1.49
N THR A 56 7.74 5.45 -2.67
CA THR A 56 8.94 6.21 -3.03
C THR A 56 8.72 7.72 -2.80
N GLY A 57 7.60 8.26 -3.32
CA GLY A 57 7.21 9.66 -3.11
C GLY A 57 5.95 9.79 -2.27
N GLY A 58 4.84 9.21 -2.73
CA GLY A 58 3.53 9.29 -2.07
C GLY A 58 2.66 8.06 -2.25
N SER A 59 3.23 6.96 -2.75
CA SER A 59 2.49 5.84 -3.33
C SER A 59 1.74 4.94 -2.35
N THR A 60 1.81 5.21 -1.05
CA THR A 60 0.96 4.61 -0.02
C THR A 60 -0.03 5.63 0.53
N LEU A 61 0.46 6.81 0.93
CA LEU A 61 -0.37 7.83 1.58
C LEU A 61 -1.40 8.48 0.64
N ARG A 62 -1.00 8.82 -0.60
CA ARG A 62 -1.89 9.45 -1.59
C ARG A 62 -3.05 8.53 -2.00
N PRO A 63 -2.84 7.26 -2.42
CA PRO A 63 -3.98 6.40 -2.75
C PRO A 63 -4.84 6.06 -1.54
N ALA A 64 -4.27 5.95 -0.34
CA ALA A 64 -5.04 5.79 0.89
C ALA A 64 -5.98 7.00 1.15
N ALA A 65 -5.46 8.22 1.00
CA ALA A 65 -6.27 9.44 1.11
C ALA A 65 -7.38 9.48 0.04
N PHE A 66 -7.06 9.15 -1.22
CA PHE A 66 -8.06 9.15 -2.31
C PHE A 66 -9.16 8.12 -2.07
N CYS A 67 -8.81 6.94 -1.53
CA CYS A 67 -9.74 5.86 -1.24
C CYS A 67 -10.32 5.94 0.18
N GLY A 68 -10.10 7.00 0.95
CA GLY A 68 -10.70 7.18 2.28
C GLY A 68 -10.32 6.09 3.29
N VAL A 69 -9.07 5.61 3.26
CA VAL A 69 -8.54 4.57 4.16
C VAL A 69 -7.24 5.03 4.83
N VAL A 70 -6.80 4.28 5.84
CA VAL A 70 -5.55 4.57 6.55
C VAL A 70 -4.37 4.04 5.75
N GLY A 71 -3.44 4.92 5.40
CA GLY A 71 -2.14 4.57 4.85
C GLY A 71 -1.04 4.88 5.86
N LEU A 72 -0.14 3.93 6.09
CA LEU A 72 1.02 4.06 6.97
C LEU A 72 2.30 3.83 6.16
N LYS A 73 3.13 4.86 6.07
CA LYS A 73 4.52 4.75 5.63
C LYS A 73 5.42 4.82 6.88
N PRO A 74 5.96 3.68 7.36
CA PRO A 74 6.76 3.69 8.58
C PRO A 74 8.12 4.40 8.34
N SER A 75 8.92 4.53 9.40
CA SER A 75 10.31 4.97 9.29
C SER A 75 11.09 4.11 8.28
N TYR A 76 12.05 4.73 7.60
CA TYR A 76 12.89 4.02 6.63
C TYR A 76 13.61 2.84 7.30
N GLY A 77 13.66 1.69 6.62
CA GLY A 77 14.22 0.44 7.15
C GLY A 77 13.39 -0.26 8.25
N ARG A 78 12.19 0.24 8.60
CA ARG A 78 11.35 -0.39 9.63
C ARG A 78 10.72 -1.72 9.20
N ILE A 79 10.46 -1.86 7.90
CA ILE A 79 10.01 -3.10 7.27
C ILE A 79 11.09 -3.48 6.25
N PRO A 80 11.60 -4.73 6.25
CA PRO A 80 12.60 -5.17 5.30
C PRO A 80 12.12 -5.00 3.85
N ARG A 81 13.02 -4.59 2.96
CA ARG A 81 12.68 -4.33 1.54
C ARG A 81 13.17 -5.43 0.60
N SER A 82 13.69 -6.52 1.15
CA SER A 82 14.05 -7.71 0.38
C SER A 82 12.85 -8.20 -0.45
N GLY A 83 13.06 -8.35 -1.76
CA GLY A 83 12.01 -8.75 -2.71
C GLY A 83 11.13 -7.62 -3.24
N LEU A 84 11.34 -6.36 -2.80
CA LEU A 84 10.71 -5.19 -3.40
C LEU A 84 11.43 -4.82 -4.71
N ILE A 85 10.67 -4.66 -5.80
CA ILE A 85 11.20 -4.10 -7.05
C ILE A 85 11.46 -2.62 -6.82
N SER A 86 12.73 -2.24 -6.83
CA SER A 86 13.16 -0.88 -6.46
C SER A 86 12.81 0.15 -7.54
N VAL A 87 12.21 1.25 -7.12
CA VAL A 87 12.15 2.52 -7.86
C VAL A 87 13.31 3.40 -7.43
N SER A 88 13.58 3.48 -6.13
CA SER A 88 14.71 4.21 -5.57
C SER A 88 15.15 3.61 -4.23
N TRP A 89 16.38 3.13 -4.20
CA TRP A 89 16.98 2.46 -3.05
C TRP A 89 16.97 3.30 -1.78
N ILE A 90 17.02 4.63 -1.89
CA ILE A 90 17.10 5.54 -0.74
C ILE A 90 15.73 6.08 -0.31
N LEU A 91 14.68 5.85 -1.12
CA LEU A 91 13.34 6.38 -0.85
C LEU A 91 12.29 5.30 -0.65
N ASP A 92 12.49 4.09 -1.17
CA ASP A 92 11.47 3.05 -1.13
C ASP A 92 11.20 2.56 0.28
N HIS A 93 9.91 2.53 0.63
CA HIS A 93 9.38 1.93 1.85
C HIS A 93 8.29 0.92 1.47
N VAL A 94 8.18 -0.18 2.22
CA VAL A 94 6.94 -0.96 2.26
C VAL A 94 5.90 -0.18 3.07
N GLY A 95 4.71 -0.02 2.51
CA GLY A 95 3.58 0.66 3.13
C GLY A 95 2.49 -0.30 3.58
N VAL A 96 1.73 0.10 4.60
CA VAL A 96 0.57 -0.64 5.12
C VAL A 96 -0.70 0.17 4.84
N ILE A 97 -1.74 -0.48 4.33
CA ILE A 97 -3.04 0.14 4.06
C ILE A 97 -4.14 -0.67 4.76
N THR A 98 -4.98 -0.02 5.56
CA THR A 98 -6.03 -0.64 6.40
C THR A 98 -7.21 0.31 6.59
N ARG A 99 -8.30 -0.15 7.20
CA ARG A 99 -9.49 0.70 7.45
C ARG A 99 -9.37 1.60 8.68
N CYS A 100 -8.47 1.30 9.62
CA CYS A 100 -8.26 2.10 10.82
C CYS A 100 -6.80 2.05 11.30
N ALA A 101 -6.40 3.03 12.12
CA ALA A 101 -5.02 3.14 12.61
C ALA A 101 -4.58 1.96 13.50
N GLU A 102 -5.52 1.38 14.25
CA GLU A 102 -5.24 0.21 15.09
C GLU A 102 -4.84 -1.01 14.25
N ASP A 103 -5.55 -1.28 13.16
CA ASP A 103 -5.20 -2.36 12.24
C ASP A 103 -3.85 -2.12 11.57
N ALA A 104 -3.54 -0.87 11.19
CA ALA A 104 -2.23 -0.52 10.66
C ALA A 104 -1.11 -0.83 11.67
N ALA A 105 -1.31 -0.54 12.96
CA ALA A 105 -0.35 -0.83 14.02
C ALA A 105 -0.18 -2.35 14.24
N ARG A 106 -1.26 -3.12 14.19
CA ARG A 106 -1.23 -4.60 14.30
C ARG A 106 -0.46 -5.22 13.13
N VAL A 107 -0.74 -4.77 11.90
CA VAL A 107 -0.02 -5.23 10.70
C VAL A 107 1.44 -4.85 10.77
N LEU A 108 1.78 -3.59 11.11
CA LEU A 108 3.16 -3.16 11.28
C LEU A 108 3.90 -4.01 12.31
N THR A 109 3.29 -4.27 13.47
CA THR A 109 3.88 -5.12 14.52
C THR A 109 4.21 -6.51 14.00
N ALA A 110 3.37 -7.06 13.11
CA ALA A 110 3.53 -8.40 12.56
C ALA A 110 4.63 -8.51 11.48
N ILE A 111 4.95 -7.42 10.78
CA ILE A 111 5.86 -7.45 9.62
C ILE A 111 7.12 -6.59 9.78
N ALA A 112 7.21 -5.79 10.85
CA ALA A 112 8.41 -5.04 11.16
C ALA A 112 9.55 -5.98 11.53
N GLY A 113 10.77 -5.59 11.15
CA GLY A 113 11.99 -6.37 11.38
C GLY A 113 13.22 -5.57 10.98
N ALA A 114 14.40 -6.07 11.32
CA ALA A 114 15.65 -5.47 10.86
C ALA A 114 15.74 -5.59 9.32
N ASP A 115 16.00 -4.48 8.65
CA ASP A 115 16.27 -4.43 7.20
C ASP A 115 17.75 -4.78 7.00
N GLY A 116 18.06 -6.07 6.77
CA GLY A 116 19.38 -6.55 6.32
C GLY A 116 20.55 -6.24 7.24
#